data_AF-A0A924UMF2-F1
#
_entry.id   AF-A0A924UMF2-F1
#
_cell.length_a   1.000
_cell.length_b   1.000
_cell.length_c   1.000
_cell.angle_alpha   90.00
_cell.angle_beta   90.00
_cell.angle_gamma   90.00
#
_symmetry.space_group_name_H-M   'P 1'
#
loop_
_entity.id
_entity.type
_entity.pdbx_description
1 polymer ?
#
loop_
_entity_poly.entity_id
_entity_poly.type
_entity_poly.pdbx_seq_one_letter_code
_entity_poly.pdbx_strand_id
1 'polypeptide(L)'
;MKIAIAIIIISIFTAYATKQGPLWRGTYLNEKAVKAKWGQAPLDYSKFKLGDLAIRSKMAASILRDQTLIGKSADSIRQVLGDPDGFFYIDAYPAYLIQEGHSKSEETWQLVFLLDSKFKVKEIKVHKNCCD
;
A
#
# COMPACT_ATOMS: atom_id res chain seq x y z
N MET A 1 48.12 41.30 -35.28
CA MET A 1 48.70 40.25 -34.41
C MET A 1 47.99 40.31 -33.07
N LYS A 2 47.54 39.14 -32.57
CA LYS A 2 46.87 38.84 -31.29
C LYS A 2 45.33 38.90 -31.25
N ILE A 3 44.83 37.69 -31.06
CA ILE A 3 43.48 37.15 -30.88
C ILE A 3 43.06 37.37 -29.42
N ALA A 4 41.77 37.55 -29.14
CA ALA A 4 41.17 37.00 -27.92
C ALA A 4 39.68 36.70 -28.15
N ILE A 5 39.38 35.40 -28.08
CA ILE A 5 38.08 34.76 -28.32
C ILE A 5 37.27 34.84 -27.03
N ALA A 6 36.06 35.40 -27.08
CA ALA A 6 35.12 35.37 -25.97
C ALA A 6 34.41 34.01 -25.95
N ILE A 7 34.77 33.16 -25.00
CA ILE A 7 34.18 31.83 -24.80
C ILE A 7 32.82 31.99 -24.11
N ILE A 8 31.74 31.70 -24.83
CA ILE A 8 30.39 31.61 -24.28
C ILE A 8 30.25 30.23 -23.61
N ILE A 9 30.24 30.22 -22.27
CA ILE A 9 29.97 29.01 -21.49
C ILE A 9 28.46 28.81 -21.42
N ILE A 10 27.93 27.93 -22.27
CA ILE A 10 26.54 27.46 -22.20
C ILE A 10 26.46 26.39 -21.11
N SER A 11 26.03 26.80 -19.90
CA SER A 11 25.72 25.87 -18.82
C SER A 11 24.41 25.14 -19.12
N ILE A 12 24.50 23.96 -19.73
CA ILE A 12 23.37 23.04 -19.87
C ILE A 12 23.07 22.47 -18.49
N PHE A 13 22.03 22.98 -17.84
CA PHE A 13 21.43 22.35 -16.66
C PHE A 13 20.81 21.02 -17.09
N THR A 14 21.54 19.92 -16.89
CA THR A 14 20.99 18.58 -16.93
C THR A 14 19.95 18.45 -15.83
N ALA A 15 18.68 18.45 -16.23
CA ALA A 15 17.58 18.07 -15.34
C ALA A 15 17.76 16.59 -14.98
N TYR A 16 18.35 16.33 -13.82
CA TYR A 16 18.31 15.00 -13.21
C TYR A 16 16.85 14.71 -12.87
N ALA A 17 16.18 13.98 -13.76
CA ALA A 17 14.93 13.31 -13.43
C ALA A 17 15.24 12.29 -12.34
N THR A 18 15.11 12.73 -11.08
CA THR A 18 15.12 11.81 -9.95
C THR A 18 13.89 10.93 -10.11
N LYS A 19 14.08 9.67 -10.53
CA LYS A 19 13.09 8.63 -10.28
C LYS A 19 12.99 8.53 -8.76
N GLN A 20 12.06 9.28 -8.16
CA GLN A 20 11.61 9.01 -6.81
C GLN A 20 11.01 7.61 -6.87
N GLY A 21 11.79 6.61 -6.47
CA GLY A 21 11.23 5.31 -6.12
C GLY A 21 10.14 5.56 -5.07
N PRO A 22 9.05 4.76 -5.07
CA PRO A 22 8.00 4.94 -4.08
C PRO A 22 8.64 5.00 -2.68
N LEU A 23 8.33 6.04 -1.91
CA LEU A 23 8.82 6.29 -0.55
C LEU A 23 8.50 5.15 0.46
N TRP A 24 7.82 4.10 -0.01
CA TRP A 24 7.27 2.99 0.74
C TRP A 24 8.22 1.80 0.76
N ARG A 25 9.24 1.81 1.63
CA ARG A 25 10.09 0.62 1.89
C ARG A 25 9.25 -0.46 2.59
N GLY A 26 9.19 -1.68 2.04
CA GLY A 26 8.45 -2.79 2.62
C GLY A 26 8.28 -3.97 1.66
N THR A 27 7.96 -5.15 2.18
CA THR A 27 7.61 -6.32 1.37
C THR A 27 6.12 -6.30 1.07
N TYR A 28 5.77 -6.42 -0.21
CA TYR A 28 4.38 -6.43 -0.66
C TYR A 28 4.07 -7.69 -1.45
N LEU A 29 2.83 -8.17 -1.33
CA LEU A 29 2.31 -9.24 -2.19
C LEU A 29 1.35 -8.65 -3.23
N ASN A 30 1.49 -9.12 -4.46
CA ASN A 30 0.50 -8.89 -5.50
C ASN A 30 -0.66 -9.89 -5.38
N GLU A 31 -1.76 -9.63 -6.10
CA GLU A 31 -2.96 -10.49 -6.08
C GLU A 31 -2.63 -11.98 -6.28
N LYS A 32 -1.75 -12.31 -7.23
CA LYS A 32 -1.38 -13.71 -7.52
C LYS A 32 -0.74 -14.38 -6.30
N ALA A 33 0.18 -13.70 -5.63
CA ALA A 33 0.84 -14.22 -4.43
C ALA A 33 -0.11 -14.30 -3.24
N VAL A 34 -1.02 -13.32 -3.07
CA VAL A 34 -2.07 -13.35 -2.04
C VAL A 34 -2.98 -14.57 -2.24
N LYS A 35 -3.42 -14.84 -3.48
CA LYS A 35 -4.23 -16.01 -3.81
C LYS A 35 -3.50 -17.32 -3.54
N ALA A 36 -2.22 -17.41 -3.88
CA ALA A 36 -1.43 -18.60 -3.62
C ALA A 36 -1.26 -18.85 -2.11
N LYS A 37 -1.14 -17.79 -1.30
CA LYS A 37 -0.90 -17.90 0.14
C LYS A 37 -2.17 -18.19 0.95
N TRP A 38 -3.29 -17.55 0.64
CA TRP A 38 -4.52 -17.63 1.45
C TRP A 38 -5.76 -18.10 0.69
N GLY A 39 -5.65 -18.38 -0.60
CA GLY A 39 -6.80 -18.70 -1.46
C GLY A 39 -7.59 -17.46 -1.87
N GLN A 40 -8.86 -17.69 -2.23
CA GLN A 40 -9.76 -16.63 -2.66
C GLN A 40 -11.18 -16.91 -2.19
N ALA A 41 -11.84 -15.89 -1.67
CA ALA A 41 -13.27 -15.84 -1.42
C ALA A 41 -13.88 -14.60 -2.09
N PRO A 42 -15.17 -14.64 -2.48
CA PRO A 42 -15.89 -13.45 -2.91
C PRO A 42 -15.83 -12.36 -1.82
N LEU A 43 -15.82 -11.10 -2.24
CA LEU A 43 -15.84 -9.98 -1.31
C LEU A 43 -17.20 -9.89 -0.62
N ASP A 44 -17.17 -9.94 0.70
CA ASP A 44 -18.31 -9.71 1.57
C ASP A 44 -17.85 -8.81 2.72
N TYR A 45 -18.19 -7.53 2.65
CA TYR A 45 -17.73 -6.53 3.62
C TYR A 45 -18.18 -6.85 5.04
N SER A 46 -19.39 -7.37 5.22
CA SER A 46 -19.92 -7.74 6.52
C SER A 46 -19.11 -8.89 7.13
N LYS A 47 -18.78 -9.90 6.34
CA LYS A 47 -17.91 -10.99 6.78
C LYS A 47 -16.48 -10.55 7.02
N PHE A 48 -15.95 -9.62 6.24
CA PHE A 48 -14.60 -9.10 6.48
C PHE A 48 -14.56 -8.34 7.82
N LYS A 49 -15.54 -7.47 8.03
CA LYS A 49 -15.67 -6.64 9.23
C LYS A 49 -15.78 -7.47 10.51
N LEU A 50 -16.63 -8.50 10.49
CA LEU A 50 -16.93 -9.32 11.66
C LEU A 50 -16.10 -10.60 11.77
N GLY A 51 -15.40 -10.97 10.70
CA GLY A 51 -14.65 -12.22 10.61
C GLY A 51 -13.28 -12.15 11.26
N ASP A 52 -12.76 -13.32 11.61
CA ASP A 52 -11.39 -13.51 12.08
C ASP A 52 -10.36 -13.39 10.94
N LEU A 53 -9.08 -13.53 11.29
CA LEU A 53 -7.96 -13.45 10.33
C LEU A 53 -8.05 -14.52 9.22
N ALA A 54 -8.59 -15.71 9.51
CA ALA A 54 -8.74 -16.79 8.52
C ALA A 54 -9.82 -16.45 7.47
N ILE A 55 -10.88 -15.75 7.89
CA ILE A 55 -11.92 -15.22 7.00
C ILE A 55 -11.38 -14.02 6.22
N ARG A 56 -10.75 -13.06 6.90
CA ARG A 56 -10.21 -11.83 6.28
C ARG A 56 -9.16 -12.12 5.21
N SER A 57 -8.21 -13.02 5.47
CA SER A 57 -7.15 -13.40 4.53
C SER A 57 -7.66 -13.96 3.21
N LYS A 58 -8.71 -14.80 3.24
CA LYS A 58 -9.33 -15.35 2.03
C LYS A 58 -9.96 -14.26 1.13
N MET A 59 -10.36 -13.13 1.72
CA MET A 59 -10.95 -12.00 0.98
C MET A 59 -9.92 -10.98 0.49
N ALA A 60 -8.66 -11.04 0.97
CA ALA A 60 -7.64 -10.04 0.67
C ALA A 60 -7.40 -9.85 -0.84
N ALA A 61 -7.40 -10.94 -1.62
CA ALA A 61 -7.24 -10.87 -3.08
C ALA A 61 -8.41 -10.16 -3.77
N SER A 62 -9.63 -10.34 -3.26
CA SER A 62 -10.83 -9.67 -3.80
C SER A 62 -10.84 -8.19 -3.43
N ILE A 63 -10.38 -7.83 -2.22
CA ILE A 63 -10.23 -6.43 -1.78
C ILE A 63 -9.17 -5.69 -2.63
N LEU A 64 -8.03 -6.31 -2.93
CA LEU A 64 -6.99 -5.71 -3.77
C LEU A 64 -7.49 -5.28 -5.16
N ARG A 65 -8.50 -5.98 -5.68
CA ARG A 65 -9.09 -5.71 -6.99
C ARG A 65 -10.25 -4.74 -6.97
N ASP A 66 -10.80 -4.47 -5.80
CA ASP A 66 -12.05 -3.76 -5.66
C ASP A 66 -11.88 -2.27 -5.97
N GLN A 67 -12.17 -1.91 -7.22
CA GLN A 67 -12.09 -0.53 -7.69
C GLN A 67 -13.11 0.38 -7.01
N THR A 68 -14.16 -0.17 -6.37
CA THR A 68 -15.15 0.66 -5.67
C THR A 68 -14.57 1.31 -4.41
N LEU A 69 -13.47 0.78 -3.88
CA LEU A 69 -12.78 1.35 -2.72
C LEU A 69 -11.83 2.50 -3.10
N ILE A 70 -11.40 2.58 -4.36
CA ILE A 70 -10.55 3.66 -4.85
C ILE A 70 -11.34 4.98 -4.86
N GLY A 71 -10.70 6.06 -4.40
CA GLY A 71 -11.31 7.38 -4.28
C GLY A 71 -12.14 7.60 -3.01
N LYS A 72 -12.38 6.56 -2.19
CA LYS A 72 -13.08 6.69 -0.90
C LYS A 72 -12.18 7.36 0.16
N SER A 73 -12.77 8.03 1.15
CA SER A 73 -12.01 8.48 2.32
C SER A 73 -11.74 7.33 3.29
N ALA A 74 -10.78 7.51 4.20
CA ALA A 74 -10.54 6.57 5.29
C ALA A 74 -11.81 6.26 6.10
N ASP A 75 -12.64 7.27 6.40
CA ASP A 75 -13.92 7.06 7.10
C ASP A 75 -14.89 6.18 6.31
N SER A 76 -14.97 6.35 4.98
CA SER A 76 -15.79 5.49 4.14
C SER A 76 -15.27 4.05 4.12
N ILE A 77 -13.95 3.85 4.15
CA ILE A 77 -13.36 2.51 4.30
C ILE A 77 -13.74 1.92 5.65
N ARG A 78 -13.63 2.69 6.74
CA ARG A 78 -14.01 2.27 8.10
C ARG A 78 -15.46 1.86 8.21
N GLN A 79 -16.37 2.57 7.54
CA GLN A 79 -17.80 2.22 7.53
C GLN A 79 -18.04 0.83 6.96
N VAL A 80 -17.36 0.47 5.86
CA VAL A 80 -17.55 -0.82 5.17
C VAL A 80 -16.71 -1.96 5.75
N LEU A 81 -15.44 -1.72 6.08
CA LEU A 81 -14.52 -2.77 6.57
C LEU A 81 -14.46 -2.88 8.11
N GLY A 82 -15.03 -1.93 8.84
CA GLY A 82 -14.89 -1.82 10.28
C GLY A 82 -13.71 -0.96 10.70
N ASP A 83 -13.43 -0.96 11.99
CA ASP A 83 -12.31 -0.21 12.54
C ASP A 83 -10.99 -0.86 12.07
N PRO A 84 -9.99 -0.05 11.68
CA PRO A 84 -8.69 -0.61 11.31
C PRO A 84 -7.99 -1.19 12.54
N ASP A 85 -7.24 -2.27 12.35
CA ASP A 85 -6.46 -2.90 13.41
C ASP A 85 -5.19 -2.08 13.75
N GLY A 86 -4.83 -1.14 12.87
CA GLY A 86 -3.75 -0.20 13.09
C GLY A 86 -3.58 0.73 11.90
N PHE A 87 -2.40 1.35 11.82
CA PHE A 87 -2.08 2.26 10.73
C PHE A 87 -0.69 1.99 10.19
N PHE A 88 -0.53 2.13 8.88
CA PHE A 88 0.74 2.08 8.20
C PHE A 88 1.27 3.51 8.01
N TYR A 89 2.53 3.73 8.40
CA TYR A 89 3.30 4.97 8.26
C TYR A 89 2.66 6.25 8.88
N ILE A 90 3.22 6.71 10.00
CA ILE A 90 2.85 7.96 10.69
C ILE A 90 1.32 8.04 10.90
N ASP A 91 0.73 6.92 11.29
CA ASP A 91 -0.71 6.77 11.56
C ASP A 91 -1.66 7.23 10.45
N ALA A 92 -1.18 7.34 9.20
CA ALA A 92 -1.92 7.98 8.13
C ALA A 92 -2.77 7.00 7.30
N TYR A 93 -2.31 5.76 7.12
CA TYR A 93 -2.95 4.80 6.23
C TYR A 93 -3.64 3.69 7.00
N PRO A 94 -4.98 3.57 6.95
CA PRO A 94 -5.69 2.49 7.63
C PRO A 94 -5.13 1.13 7.24
N ALA A 95 -4.82 0.32 8.25
CA ALA A 95 -4.30 -1.04 8.09
C ALA A 95 -5.23 -2.06 8.74
N TYR A 96 -5.50 -3.15 8.01
CA TYR A 96 -6.36 -4.24 8.46
C TYR A 96 -5.56 -5.54 8.44
N LEU A 97 -5.39 -6.18 9.59
CA LEU A 97 -4.70 -7.45 9.72
C LEU A 97 -5.46 -8.54 8.97
N ILE A 98 -4.69 -9.31 8.21
CA ILE A 98 -5.15 -10.51 7.53
C ILE A 98 -4.38 -11.76 8.00
N GLN A 99 -3.22 -11.57 8.62
CA GLN A 99 -2.47 -12.62 9.29
C GLN A 99 -1.67 -12.01 10.43
N GLU A 100 -1.67 -12.66 11.58
CA GLU A 100 -0.80 -12.34 12.71
C GLU A 100 0.23 -13.45 12.86
N GLY A 101 1.50 -13.09 12.99
CA GLY A 101 2.55 -14.04 13.34
C GLY A 101 2.72 -14.12 14.85
N HIS A 102 2.72 -15.33 15.41
CA HIS A 102 2.87 -15.56 16.85
C HIS A 102 4.30 -15.96 17.26
N SER A 103 5.21 -16.10 16.28
CA SER A 103 6.61 -16.44 16.49
C SER A 103 7.54 -15.61 15.61
N LYS A 104 8.84 -15.61 15.91
CA LYS A 104 9.86 -14.90 15.11
C LYS A 104 9.93 -15.38 13.66
N SER A 105 9.49 -16.61 13.39
CA SER A 105 9.42 -17.19 12.04
C SER A 105 8.12 -16.89 11.32
N GLU A 106 7.10 -16.42 12.02
CA GLU A 106 5.79 -16.14 11.43
C GLU A 106 5.66 -14.67 11.06
N GLU A 107 5.10 -14.45 9.88
CA GLU A 107 4.94 -13.12 9.33
C GLU A 107 3.57 -12.55 9.71
N THR A 108 3.54 -11.27 10.07
CA THR A 108 2.28 -10.51 10.16
C THR A 108 2.02 -9.83 8.81
N TRP A 109 0.80 -9.91 8.30
CA TRP A 109 0.40 -9.33 7.02
C TRP A 109 -0.86 -8.49 7.18
N GLN A 110 -0.91 -7.36 6.47
CA GLN A 110 -2.01 -6.40 6.54
C GLN A 110 -2.39 -5.85 5.17
N LEU A 111 -3.67 -5.52 5.00
CA LEU A 111 -4.16 -4.68 3.92
C LEU A 111 -3.94 -3.21 4.30
N VAL A 112 -3.29 -2.44 3.44
CA VAL A 112 -3.00 -1.02 3.62
C VAL A 112 -3.72 -0.21 2.56
N PHE A 113 -4.43 0.82 2.98
CA PHE A 113 -5.14 1.75 2.11
C PHE A 113 -4.34 3.06 1.98
N LEU A 114 -3.49 3.12 0.95
CA LEU A 114 -2.66 4.30 0.69
C LEU A 114 -3.51 5.44 0.16
N LEU A 115 -3.42 6.60 0.80
CA LEU A 115 -4.18 7.79 0.44
C LEU A 115 -3.38 8.72 -0.48
N ASP A 116 -4.08 9.44 -1.35
CA ASP A 116 -3.53 10.55 -2.13
C ASP A 116 -3.46 11.85 -1.31
N SER A 117 -3.03 12.95 -1.95
CA SER A 117 -2.95 14.27 -1.32
C SER A 117 -4.31 14.88 -0.95
N LYS A 118 -5.42 14.27 -1.37
CA LYS A 118 -6.80 14.65 -1.02
C LYS A 118 -7.40 13.72 0.03
N PHE A 119 -6.57 12.91 0.69
CA PHE A 119 -6.98 11.92 1.69
C PHE A 119 -8.00 10.90 1.14
N LYS A 120 -7.87 10.55 -0.15
CA LYS A 120 -8.67 9.52 -0.80
C LYS A 120 -7.83 8.30 -1.13
N VAL A 121 -8.40 7.10 -1.04
CA VAL A 121 -7.71 5.85 -1.37
C VAL A 121 -7.22 5.91 -2.81
N LYS A 122 -5.91 5.86 -2.99
CA LYS A 122 -5.23 5.79 -4.28
C LYS A 122 -4.90 4.35 -4.65
N GLU A 123 -4.48 3.57 -3.67
CA GLU A 123 -3.95 2.23 -3.88
C GLU A 123 -4.20 1.37 -2.64
N ILE A 124 -4.45 0.08 -2.87
CA ILE A 124 -4.59 -0.92 -1.81
C ILE A 124 -3.42 -1.90 -1.96
N LYS A 125 -2.71 -2.18 -0.87
CA LYS A 125 -1.58 -3.12 -0.86
C LYS A 125 -1.73 -4.16 0.23
N VAL A 126 -1.21 -5.35 -0.03
CA VAL A 126 -0.89 -6.30 1.04
C VAL A 126 0.56 -6.10 1.42
N HIS A 127 0.79 -5.65 2.65
CA HIS A 127 2.09 -5.34 3.19
C HIS A 127 2.46 -6.32 4.31
N LYS A 128 3.70 -6.78 4.34
CA LYS A 128 4.24 -7.52 5.48
C LYS A 128 4.45 -6.52 6.61
N ASN A 129 3.62 -6.58 7.64
CA ASN A 129 3.78 -5.72 8.81
C ASN A 129 5.14 -6.08 9.44
N CYS A 130 6.12 -5.21 9.26
CA CYS A 130 7.49 -5.51 9.67
C CYS A 130 7.59 -5.43 11.19
N CYS A 131 8.42 -6.30 11.72
CA CYS A 131 9.75 -5.93 12.18
C CYS A 131 10.73 -6.94 11.55
N ASP A 132 11.96 -6.52 11.26
CA ASP A 132 13.09 -7.46 11.29
C ASP A 132 13.50 -7.64 12.77
#